data_AF-A0A231G143-F1
#
_entry.id   AF-A0A231G143-F1
#
_cell.length_a   1.000
_cell.length_b   1.000
_cell.length_c   1.000
_cell.angle_alpha   90.00
_cell.angle_beta   90.00
_cell.angle_gamma   90.00
#
_symmetry.space_group_name_H-M   'P 1'
#
loop_
_entity.id
_entity.type
_entity.pdbx_description
1 polymer ?
#
loop_
_entity_poly.entity_id
_entity_poly.type
_entity_poly.pdbx_seq_one_letter_code
_entity_poly.pdbx_strand_id
1 'polypeptide(L)'
;MHTDPIFIIASAIAIAVLLASAATHKLRAPARFARQLADYQLLPEALVRPTARLVPLLELAIAFALLVPVSRGYAALSAASLLALYAAAIGINLWRGRADIDCGCAGPDQAQPLRPVLLARNSALIALALVASVAPVARDLNLFDGFVTLAAAAVALLIYAAADGLLANSPLLLKLIGR
;
A
#
# COMPACT_ATOMS: atom_id res chain seq x y z
N MET A 1 8.78 23.58 8.51
CA MET A 1 9.68 22.47 8.15
C MET A 1 9.76 22.46 6.63
N HIS A 2 10.91 22.80 6.04
CA HIS A 2 11.08 22.74 4.58
C HIS A 2 11.33 21.28 4.20
N THR A 3 10.30 20.58 3.72
CA THR A 3 10.44 19.24 3.14
C THR A 3 10.96 19.35 1.71
N ASP A 4 12.11 18.74 1.43
CA ASP A 4 12.71 18.77 0.10
C ASP A 4 11.77 18.18 -0.96
N PRO A 5 11.63 18.82 -2.14
CA PRO A 5 10.72 18.38 -3.20
C PRO A 5 11.06 16.96 -3.71
N ILE A 6 12.33 16.57 -3.66
CA ILE A 6 12.79 15.22 -4.00
C ILE A 6 12.11 14.18 -3.11
N PHE A 7 12.03 14.42 -1.81
CA PHE A 7 11.41 13.48 -0.87
C PHE A 7 9.91 13.34 -1.14
N ILE A 8 9.22 14.45 -1.43
CA ILE A 8 7.79 14.47 -1.76
C ILE A 8 7.51 13.67 -3.05
N ILE A 9 8.32 13.89 -4.10
CA ILE A 9 8.13 13.21 -5.39
C ILE A 9 8.49 11.73 -5.30
N ALA A 10 9.61 11.39 -4.64
CA ALA A 10 10.01 10.01 -4.43
C ALA A 10 8.96 9.22 -3.63
N SER A 11 8.40 9.84 -2.59
CA SER A 11 7.29 9.30 -1.80
C SER A 11 6.06 9.03 -2.67
N ALA A 12 5.67 9.99 -3.51
CA ALA A 12 4.53 9.86 -4.42
C ALA A 12 4.73 8.71 -5.42
N ILE A 13 5.93 8.58 -6.00
CA ILE A 13 6.26 7.50 -6.94
C ILE A 13 6.22 6.14 -6.23
N ALA A 14 6.83 6.04 -5.04
CA ALA A 14 6.84 4.78 -4.28
C ALA A 14 5.41 4.32 -3.95
N ILE A 15 4.54 5.23 -3.49
CA ILE A 15 3.14 4.92 -3.19
C ILE A 15 2.36 4.59 -4.47
N ALA A 16 2.59 5.31 -5.57
CA ALA A 16 1.93 5.02 -6.84
C ALA A 16 2.28 3.61 -7.34
N VAL A 17 3.56 3.23 -7.31
CA VAL A 17 4.00 1.88 -7.72
C VAL A 17 3.43 0.81 -6.79
N LEU A 18 3.37 1.07 -5.48
CA LEU A 18 2.77 0.16 -4.51
C LEU A 18 1.28 -0.07 -4.76
N LEU A 19 0.51 1.00 -4.96
CA LEU A 19 -0.93 0.90 -5.26
C LEU A 19 -1.17 0.22 -6.61
N ALA A 20 -0.35 0.52 -7.62
CA ALA A 20 -0.41 -0.14 -8.92
C ALA A 20 -0.10 -1.64 -8.81
N SER A 21 0.94 -2.04 -8.05
CA SER A 21 1.26 -3.45 -7.85
C SER A 21 0.12 -4.17 -7.12
N ALA A 22 -0.39 -3.61 -6.02
CA ALA A 22 -1.53 -4.15 -5.28
C ALA A 22 -2.77 -4.33 -6.18
N ALA A 23 -3.09 -3.32 -7.01
CA ALA A 23 -4.19 -3.39 -7.97
C ALA A 23 -3.99 -4.52 -8.99
N THR A 24 -2.79 -4.64 -9.58
CA THR A 24 -2.51 -5.69 -10.57
C THR A 24 -2.66 -7.09 -9.98
N HIS A 25 -2.25 -7.31 -8.75
CA HIS A 25 -2.42 -8.59 -8.08
C HIS A 25 -3.90 -8.94 -7.85
N LYS A 26 -4.71 -7.96 -7.44
CA LYS A 26 -6.15 -8.14 -7.21
C LYS A 26 -6.93 -8.35 -8.51
N LEU A 27 -6.52 -7.68 -9.59
CA LEU A 27 -7.10 -7.86 -10.92
C LEU A 27 -6.74 -9.21 -11.55
N ARG A 28 -5.57 -9.77 -11.25
CA ARG A 28 -5.17 -11.12 -11.73
C ARG A 28 -5.97 -12.24 -11.05
N ALA A 29 -6.37 -12.06 -9.80
CA ALA A 29 -7.10 -13.07 -9.03
C ALA A 29 -8.35 -12.50 -8.32
N PRO A 30 -9.35 -11.98 -9.06
CA PRO A 30 -10.48 -11.24 -8.48
C PRO A 30 -11.37 -12.12 -7.59
N ALA A 31 -11.52 -13.41 -7.95
CA ALA A 31 -12.28 -14.36 -7.14
C ALA A 31 -11.62 -14.62 -5.78
N ARG A 32 -10.28 -14.62 -5.72
CA ARG A 32 -9.52 -14.78 -4.47
C ARG A 32 -9.64 -13.54 -3.61
N PHE A 33 -9.50 -12.35 -4.20
CA PHE A 33 -9.67 -11.09 -3.47
C PHE A 33 -11.10 -10.93 -2.93
N ALA A 34 -12.12 -11.34 -3.69
CA ALA A 34 -13.50 -11.35 -3.20
C ALA A 34 -13.71 -12.29 -2.00
N ARG A 35 -13.07 -13.47 -1.98
CA ARG A 35 -13.09 -14.37 -0.82
C ARG A 35 -12.39 -13.75 0.37
N GLN A 36 -11.18 -13.22 0.18
CA GLN A 36 -10.45 -12.49 1.22
C GLN A 36 -11.33 -11.37 1.81
N LEU A 37 -11.97 -10.56 0.99
CA LEU A 37 -12.84 -9.48 1.46
C LEU A 37 -14.08 -10.00 2.22
N ALA A 38 -14.63 -11.15 1.84
CA ALA A 38 -15.70 -11.81 2.58
C ALA A 38 -15.22 -12.28 3.97
N ASP A 39 -14.00 -12.81 4.06
CA ASP A 39 -13.40 -13.31 5.31
C ASP A 39 -13.21 -12.20 6.35
N TYR A 40 -13.06 -10.94 5.92
CA TYR A 40 -13.01 -9.79 6.84
C TYR A 40 -14.33 -9.59 7.60
N GLN A 41 -15.47 -10.08 7.08
CA GLN A 41 -16.81 -9.93 7.67
C GLN A 41 -17.12 -8.48 8.08
N LEU A 42 -16.71 -7.53 7.24
CA LEU A 42 -16.97 -6.10 7.41
C LEU A 42 -18.08 -5.59 6.49
N LEU A 43 -18.36 -6.31 5.40
CA LEU A 43 -19.37 -5.96 4.41
C LEU A 43 -20.43 -7.07 4.31
N PRO A 44 -21.69 -6.72 3.98
CA PRO A 44 -22.69 -7.70 3.62
C PRO A 44 -22.30 -8.41 2.32
N GLU A 45 -22.72 -9.67 2.17
CA GLU A 45 -22.32 -10.55 1.06
C GLU A 45 -22.62 -9.95 -0.33
N ALA A 46 -23.72 -9.20 -0.45
CA ALA A 46 -24.09 -8.47 -1.66
C ALA A 46 -23.08 -7.38 -2.07
N LEU A 47 -22.39 -6.77 -1.10
CA LEU A 47 -21.40 -5.69 -1.34
C LEU A 47 -19.97 -6.21 -1.51
N VAL A 48 -19.69 -7.48 -1.25
CA VAL A 48 -18.35 -8.06 -1.39
C VAL A 48 -17.89 -8.01 -2.85
N ARG A 49 -18.71 -8.51 -3.79
CA ARG A 49 -18.38 -8.53 -5.22
C ARG A 49 -18.17 -7.15 -5.85
N PRO A 50 -19.04 -6.14 -5.63
CA PRO A 50 -18.80 -4.81 -6.18
C PRO A 50 -17.56 -4.17 -5.55
N THR A 51 -17.39 -4.25 -4.23
CA THR A 51 -16.21 -3.69 -3.55
C THR A 51 -14.92 -4.34 -4.03
N ALA A 52 -14.90 -5.66 -4.22
CA ALA A 52 -13.75 -6.39 -4.74
C ALA A 52 -13.32 -5.95 -6.15
N ARG A 53 -14.23 -5.37 -6.94
CA ARG A 53 -13.93 -4.79 -8.27
C ARG A 53 -13.59 -3.30 -8.19
N LEU A 54 -14.28 -2.55 -7.34
CA LEU A 54 -14.08 -1.10 -7.21
C LEU A 54 -12.73 -0.78 -6.58
N VAL A 55 -12.30 -1.55 -5.58
CA VAL A 55 -11.07 -1.28 -4.83
C VAL A 55 -9.82 -1.29 -5.73
N PRO A 56 -9.57 -2.30 -6.58
CA PRO A 56 -8.42 -2.29 -7.49
C PRO A 56 -8.48 -1.15 -8.53
N LEU A 57 -9.69 -0.75 -8.95
CA LEU A 57 -9.86 0.39 -9.86
C LEU A 57 -9.51 1.71 -9.16
N LEU A 58 -9.92 1.88 -7.90
CA LEU A 58 -9.55 3.04 -7.09
C LEU A 58 -8.04 3.09 -6.83
N GLU A 59 -7.42 1.96 -6.49
CA GLU A 59 -5.96 1.85 -6.32
C GLU A 59 -5.22 2.32 -7.57
N LEU A 60 -5.66 1.86 -8.75
CA LEU A 60 -5.04 2.21 -10.01
C LEU A 60 -5.28 3.69 -10.38
N ALA A 61 -6.50 4.19 -10.18
CA ALA A 61 -6.84 5.58 -10.43
C ALA A 61 -6.02 6.54 -9.55
N ILE A 62 -5.88 6.22 -8.26
CA ILE A 62 -5.07 6.99 -7.32
C ILE A 62 -3.59 6.93 -7.72
N ALA A 63 -3.08 5.75 -8.09
CA ALA A 63 -1.70 5.58 -8.55
C ALA A 63 -1.38 6.48 -9.76
N PHE A 64 -2.25 6.53 -10.76
CA PHE A 64 -2.07 7.44 -11.90
C PHE A 64 -2.18 8.91 -11.51
N ALA A 65 -3.15 9.27 -10.65
CA ALA A 65 -3.36 10.64 -10.22
C ALA A 65 -2.20 11.19 -9.35
N LEU A 66 -1.43 10.32 -8.67
CA LEU A 66 -0.21 10.67 -7.93
C LEU A 66 0.94 11.10 -8.86
N LEU A 67 1.00 10.55 -10.07
CA LEU A 67 2.03 10.88 -11.06
C LEU A 67 1.77 12.24 -11.71
N VAL A 68 0.51 12.66 -11.82
CA VAL A 68 0.11 13.95 -12.38
C VAL A 68 0.31 15.06 -11.33
N PRO A 69 1.21 16.05 -11.56
CA PRO A 69 1.54 17.06 -10.55
C PRO A 69 0.33 17.87 -10.04
N VAL A 70 -0.62 18.19 -10.93
CA VAL A 70 -1.81 18.99 -10.61
C VAL A 70 -2.75 18.27 -9.65
N SER A 71 -2.91 16.95 -9.78
CA SER A 71 -3.79 16.16 -8.91
C SER A 71 -3.07 15.52 -7.71
N ARG A 72 -1.74 15.63 -7.63
CA ARG A 72 -0.92 14.90 -6.65
C ARG A 72 -1.37 15.10 -5.21
N GLY A 73 -1.68 16.34 -4.80
CA GLY A 73 -2.12 16.63 -3.44
C GLY A 73 -3.39 15.86 -3.06
N TYR A 74 -4.42 15.94 -3.90
CA TYR A 74 -5.68 15.21 -3.70
C TYR A 74 -5.51 13.70 -3.83
N ALA A 75 -4.68 13.23 -4.77
CA ALA A 75 -4.37 11.82 -4.95
C ALA A 75 -3.64 11.23 -3.74
N ALA A 76 -2.69 11.97 -3.16
CA ALA A 76 -1.96 11.57 -1.97
C ALA A 76 -2.88 11.47 -0.73
N LEU A 77 -3.82 12.40 -0.56
CA LEU A 77 -4.85 12.31 0.48
C LEU A 77 -5.79 11.11 0.27
N SER A 78 -6.15 10.83 -0.98
CA SER A 78 -6.97 9.67 -1.34
C SER A 78 -6.23 8.36 -1.05
N ALA A 79 -4.93 8.30 -1.35
CA ALA A 79 -4.06 7.17 -1.02
C ALA A 79 -3.97 6.96 0.49
N ALA A 80 -3.73 8.03 1.26
CA ALA A 80 -3.70 7.98 2.73
C ALA A 80 -5.03 7.45 3.30
N SER A 81 -6.16 7.92 2.77
CA SER A 81 -7.49 7.50 3.17
C SER A 81 -7.73 6.01 2.87
N LEU A 82 -7.34 5.55 1.68
CA LEU A 82 -7.47 4.15 1.29
C LEU A 82 -6.59 3.23 2.17
N LEU A 83 -5.34 3.65 2.43
CA LEU A 83 -4.44 2.92 3.33
C LEU A 83 -4.96 2.90 4.77
N ALA A 84 -5.59 3.98 5.23
CA ALA A 84 -6.23 4.04 6.54
C ALA A 84 -7.45 3.10 6.63
N LEU A 85 -8.25 2.99 5.56
CA LEU A 85 -9.34 2.01 5.49
C LEU A 85 -8.82 0.57 5.59
N TYR A 86 -7.72 0.25 4.89
CA TYR A 86 -7.06 -1.05 5.05
C TYR A 86 -6.56 -1.27 6.48
N ALA A 87 -5.88 -0.29 7.06
CA ALA A 87 -5.39 -0.38 8.44
C ALA A 87 -6.54 -0.57 9.44
N ALA A 88 -7.66 0.12 9.28
CA ALA A 88 -8.85 -0.05 10.11
C ALA A 88 -9.46 -1.45 9.94
N ALA A 89 -9.60 -1.94 8.70
CA ALA A 89 -10.13 -3.26 8.41
C ALA A 89 -9.26 -4.37 9.04
N ILE A 90 -7.94 -4.23 8.95
CA ILE A 90 -6.93 -5.09 9.60
C ILE A 90 -7.10 -5.01 11.12
N GLY A 91 -7.11 -3.81 11.69
CA GLY A 91 -7.19 -3.58 13.13
C GLY A 91 -8.46 -4.14 13.77
N ILE A 92 -9.62 -3.97 13.12
CA ILE A 92 -10.89 -4.54 13.58
C ILE A 92 -10.82 -6.08 13.62
N ASN A 93 -10.22 -6.70 12.60
CA ASN A 93 -10.10 -8.16 12.56
C ASN A 93 -9.10 -8.70 13.58
N LEU A 94 -7.97 -8.01 13.81
CA LEU A 94 -7.06 -8.34 14.90
C LEU A 94 -7.74 -8.22 16.26
N TRP A 95 -8.51 -7.16 16.49
CA TRP A 95 -9.24 -6.97 17.76
C TRP A 95 -10.30 -8.06 18.00
N ARG A 96 -10.88 -8.61 16.91
CA ARG A 96 -11.77 -9.77 16.93
C ARG A 96 -11.05 -11.12 17.05
N GLY A 97 -9.72 -11.13 17.17
CA GLY A 97 -8.89 -12.33 17.28
C GLY A 97 -8.71 -13.11 15.98
N ARG A 98 -9.08 -12.53 14.83
CA ARG A 98 -9.02 -13.18 13.51
C ARG A 98 -7.72 -12.82 12.80
N ALA A 99 -6.64 -13.51 13.16
CA ALA A 99 -5.30 -13.27 12.64
C ALA A 99 -4.94 -14.15 11.42
N ASP A 100 -5.78 -15.12 11.09
CA ASP A 100 -5.60 -16.12 10.03
C ASP A 100 -6.00 -15.63 8.63
N ILE A 101 -6.65 -14.46 8.55
CA ILE A 101 -7.06 -13.85 7.28
C ILE A 101 -5.84 -13.23 6.58
N ASP A 102 -5.86 -13.26 5.26
CA ASP A 102 -4.82 -12.67 4.42
C ASP A 102 -5.03 -11.15 4.21
N CYS A 103 -3.96 -10.38 4.32
CA CYS A 103 -3.95 -8.94 4.03
C CYS A 103 -4.31 -8.63 2.57
N GLY A 104 -3.96 -9.52 1.62
CA GLY A 104 -4.28 -9.36 0.19
C GLY A 104 -3.48 -8.27 -0.54
N CYS A 105 -2.58 -7.55 0.14
CA CYS A 105 -1.72 -6.51 -0.45
C CYS A 105 -0.41 -7.04 -1.07
N ALA A 106 0.07 -8.23 -0.65
CA ALA A 106 1.36 -8.81 -1.08
C ALA A 106 1.26 -9.70 -2.34
N GLY A 107 0.04 -9.89 -2.87
CA GLY A 107 -0.24 -10.70 -4.05
C GLY A 107 -0.69 -12.14 -3.76
N PRO A 108 -1.14 -12.87 -4.78
CA PRO A 108 -1.80 -14.17 -4.62
C PRO A 108 -0.88 -15.28 -4.10
N ASP A 109 0.43 -15.21 -4.33
CA ASP A 109 1.36 -16.28 -3.93
C ASP A 109 1.98 -16.05 -2.53
N GLN A 110 1.66 -14.92 -1.90
CA GLN A 110 2.19 -14.51 -0.60
C GLN A 110 1.06 -14.36 0.41
N ALA A 111 0.52 -15.48 0.89
CA ALA A 111 -0.48 -15.48 1.94
C ALA A 111 0.12 -14.93 3.24
N GLN A 112 -0.25 -13.71 3.59
CA GLN A 112 0.32 -13.02 4.75
C GLN A 112 -0.74 -12.91 5.84
N PRO A 113 -0.65 -13.72 6.93
CA PRO A 113 -1.61 -13.63 8.01
C PRO A 113 -1.59 -12.23 8.64
N LEU A 114 -2.75 -11.80 9.12
CA LEU A 114 -2.92 -10.54 9.83
C LEU A 114 -2.04 -10.51 11.09
N ARG A 115 -1.02 -9.65 11.08
CA ARG A 115 -0.12 -9.42 12.23
C ARG A 115 -0.11 -7.93 12.60
N PRO A 116 0.13 -7.57 13.87
CA PRO A 116 0.21 -6.16 14.29
C PRO A 116 1.25 -5.35 13.51
N VAL A 117 2.31 -6.02 13.01
CA VAL A 117 3.33 -5.39 12.16
C VAL A 117 2.75 -4.78 10.88
N LEU A 118 1.64 -5.32 10.36
CA LEU A 118 0.95 -4.74 9.21
C LEU A 118 0.35 -3.36 9.52
N LEU A 119 -0.10 -3.13 10.76
CA LEU A 119 -0.58 -1.82 11.19
C LEU A 119 0.56 -0.80 11.20
N ALA A 120 1.73 -1.20 11.69
CA ALA A 120 2.93 -0.35 11.66
C ALA A 120 3.41 -0.04 10.24
N ARG A 121 3.34 -1.03 9.34
CA ARG A 121 3.63 -0.82 7.91
C ARG A 121 2.65 0.15 7.27
N ASN A 122 1.35 -0.05 7.46
CA ASN A 122 0.33 0.83 6.89
C ASN A 122 0.40 2.24 7.48
N SER A 123 0.69 2.40 8.77
CA SER A 123 0.86 3.73 9.37
C SER A 123 2.07 4.47 8.78
N ALA A 124 3.19 3.78 8.52
CA ALA A 124 4.34 4.36 7.84
C ALA A 124 3.99 4.80 6.40
N LEU A 125 3.24 3.98 5.65
CA LEU A 125 2.78 4.33 4.31
C LEU A 125 1.80 5.52 4.31
N ILE A 126 0.91 5.60 5.30
CA ILE A 126 0.00 6.74 5.48
C ILE A 126 0.80 8.01 5.76
N ALA A 127 1.80 7.96 6.64
CA ALA A 127 2.65 9.11 6.91
C ALA A 127 3.39 9.57 5.64
N LEU A 128 3.91 8.62 4.86
CA LEU A 128 4.55 8.91 3.57
C LEU A 128 3.58 9.56 2.57
N ALA A 129 2.33 9.09 2.53
CA ALA A 129 1.28 9.65 1.69
C ALA A 129 0.90 11.08 2.12
N LEU A 130 0.82 11.34 3.42
CA LEU A 130 0.58 12.68 3.94
C LEU A 130 1.73 13.63 3.60
N VAL A 131 2.98 13.18 3.66
CA VAL A 131 4.13 13.99 3.22
C VAL A 131 4.05 14.26 1.71
N ALA A 132 3.66 13.27 0.91
CA ALA A 132 3.46 13.43 -0.53
C ALA A 132 2.31 14.40 -0.89
N SER A 133 1.39 14.68 0.04
CA SER A 133 0.29 15.63 -0.17
C SER A 133 0.73 17.10 -0.07
N VAL A 134 1.89 17.37 0.55
CA VAL A 134 2.43 18.73 0.67
C VAL A 134 2.87 19.21 -0.71
N ALA A 135 2.38 20.38 -1.13
CA ALA A 135 2.73 20.96 -2.42
C ALA A 135 4.26 21.17 -2.51
N PRO A 136 4.95 20.63 -3.53
CA PRO A 136 6.36 20.89 -3.74
C PRO A 136 6.56 22.39 -3.97
N VAL A 137 7.50 23.00 -3.24
CA VAL A 137 7.96 24.35 -3.56
C VAL A 137 8.50 24.32 -5.00
N ALA A 138 7.98 25.20 -5.85
CA ALA A 138 8.38 25.29 -7.25
C ALA A 138 9.90 25.54 -7.32
N ARG A 139 10.65 24.50 -7.64
CA ARG A 139 12.09 24.50 -7.84
C ARG A 139 12.35 23.86 -9.19
N ASP A 140 13.19 24.48 -9.99
CA ASP A 140 13.62 23.92 -11.27
C ASP A 140 14.28 22.56 -11.02
N LEU A 141 13.66 21.49 -11.52
CA LEU A 141 14.17 20.13 -11.42
C LEU A 141 15.26 19.96 -12.48
N ASN A 142 16.51 19.88 -12.03
CA ASN A 142 17.61 19.53 -12.93
C ASN A 142 17.60 18.01 -13.21
N LEU A 143 18.28 17.58 -14.29
CA LEU A 143 18.42 16.15 -14.63
C LEU A 143 18.97 15.31 -13.46
N PHE A 144 19.87 15.90 -12.67
CA PHE A 144 20.42 15.28 -11.46
C PHE A 144 19.34 15.03 -10.39
N ASP A 145 18.43 15.98 -10.17
CA ASP A 145 17.33 15.83 -9.22
C ASP A 145 16.36 14.72 -9.65
N GLY A 146 16.16 14.58 -10.97
CA GLY A 146 15.40 13.47 -11.56
C GLY A 146 16.03 12.10 -11.27
N PHE A 147 17.35 11.98 -11.45
CA PHE A 147 18.09 10.76 -11.13
C PHE A 147 17.98 10.40 -9.64
N VAL A 148 18.22 11.37 -8.75
CA VAL A 148 18.12 11.17 -7.30
C VAL A 148 16.71 10.75 -6.89
N THR A 149 15.69 11.35 -7.49
CA THR A 149 14.27 11.01 -7.22
C THR A 149 13.97 9.57 -7.62
N LEU A 150 14.40 9.15 -8.81
CA LEU A 150 14.19 7.79 -9.29
C LEU A 150 14.95 6.77 -8.43
N ALA A 151 16.20 7.06 -8.08
CA ALA A 151 17.01 6.21 -7.21
C ALA A 151 16.38 6.07 -5.82
N ALA A 152 15.94 7.18 -5.22
CA ALA A 152 15.27 7.16 -3.91
C ALA A 152 13.97 6.35 -3.94
N ALA A 153 13.15 6.51 -4.98
CA ALA A 153 11.93 5.72 -5.16
C ALA A 153 12.25 4.22 -5.33
N ALA A 154 13.28 3.88 -6.12
CA ALA A 154 13.71 2.49 -6.32
C ALA A 154 14.19 1.86 -5.01
N VAL A 155 15.01 2.57 -4.22
CA VAL A 155 15.47 2.12 -2.91
C VAL A 155 14.28 1.91 -1.96
N ALA A 156 13.34 2.84 -1.90
CA ALA A 156 12.15 2.71 -1.07
C ALA A 156 11.32 1.47 -1.45
N LEU A 157 11.16 1.21 -2.76
CA LEU A 157 10.46 0.03 -3.27
C LEU A 157 11.19 -1.27 -2.95
N LEU A 158 12.53 -1.30 -3.06
CA LEU A 158 13.33 -2.46 -2.71
C LEU A 158 13.25 -2.76 -1.21
N ILE A 159 13.33 -1.74 -0.36
CA ILE A 159 13.15 -1.89 1.09
C ILE A 159 11.75 -2.44 1.39
N TYR A 160 10.72 -1.90 0.74
CA TYR A 160 9.36 -2.39 0.90
C TYR A 160 9.22 -3.85 0.46
N ALA A 161 9.75 -4.22 -0.71
CA ALA A 161 9.69 -5.59 -1.21
C ALA A 161 10.45 -6.57 -0.31
N ALA A 162 11.62 -6.16 0.21
CA ALA A 162 12.38 -6.96 1.17
C ALA A 162 11.62 -7.14 2.50
N ALA A 163 11.02 -6.06 3.02
CA ALA A 163 10.22 -6.12 4.23
C ALA A 163 8.97 -7.01 4.05
N ASP A 164 8.28 -6.89 2.90
CA ASP A 164 7.10 -7.68 2.57
C ASP A 164 7.46 -9.18 2.45
N GLY A 165 8.53 -9.50 1.71
CA GLY A 165 9.03 -10.87 1.59
C GLY A 165 9.50 -11.47 2.93
N LEU A 166 10.13 -10.67 3.79
CA LEU A 166 10.50 -11.12 5.14
C LEU A 166 9.27 -11.41 6.00
N LEU A 167 8.24 -10.57 5.92
CA LEU A 167 7.01 -10.79 6.68
C LEU A 167 6.23 -12.00 6.18
N ALA A 168 6.15 -12.20 4.86
CA ALA A 168 5.51 -13.37 4.24
C ALA A 168 6.23 -14.67 4.63
N ASN A 169 7.57 -14.66 4.70
CA ASN A 169 8.38 -15.82 5.05
C ASN A 169 8.62 -16.00 6.56
N SER A 170 8.28 -15.02 7.39
CA SER A 170 8.47 -15.09 8.86
C SER A 170 7.90 -16.35 9.53
N PRO A 171 6.70 -16.88 9.19
CA PRO A 171 6.22 -18.13 9.79
C PRO A 171 7.04 -19.36 9.39
N LEU A 172 7.63 -19.39 8.18
CA LEU A 172 8.51 -20.48 7.74
C LEU A 172 9.87 -20.42 8.44
N LEU A 173 10.41 -19.21 8.61
CA LEU A 173 11.67 -19.00 9.33
C LEU A 173 11.57 -19.43 10.81
N LEU A 174 10.44 -19.15 11.47
CA LEU A 174 10.22 -19.59 12.86
C LEU A 174 10.22 -21.11 12.98
N LYS A 175 9.57 -21.81 12.05
CA LYS A 175 9.59 -23.28 11.98
C LYS A 175 11.01 -23.86 11.82
N LEU A 176 11.86 -23.22 11.00
CA LEU A 176 13.26 -23.64 10.82
C LEU A 176 14.12 -23.42 12.07
N ILE A 177 13.80 -22.40 12.87
CA ILE A 177 14.50 -22.06 14.12
C ILE A 177 13.97 -22.90 15.31
N GLY A 178 12.97 -23.76 15.07
CA GLY A 178 12.39 -24.64 16.10
C GLY A 178 11.50 -23.90 17.10
N ARG A 179 10.90 -22.77 16.69
CA ARG A 179 9.92 -21.99 17.48
C ARG A 179 8.53 -22.03 16.86
#